data_AF-A0A835TBY8-F1
#
_entry.id   AF-A0A835TBY8-F1
#
_cell.length_a   1.000
_cell.length_b   1.000
_cell.length_c   1.000
_cell.angle_alpha   90.00
_cell.angle_beta   90.00
_cell.angle_gamma   90.00
#
_symmetry.space_group_name_H-M   'P 1'
#
loop_
_entity.id
_entity.type
_entity.pdbx_description
1 polymer ?
#
loop_
_entity_poly.entity_id
_entity_poly.type
_entity_poly.pdbx_seq_one_letter_code
_entity_poly.pdbx_strand_id
1 'polypeptide(L)'
;MGVKLLLRAHPQKGGAGPAHHELIKRVLDELCCSLVRSDSWSVSCNLMKQGHGVVGSMGGPAAAGGGSSGLLRDMWAVAFRDSPELVYLLVRPEFKALECDIRMVRLIEKKLEYAKQMTVRLEGSTYTKGDLTLRLCAATQAIHSTQALLGYCLDLEYAPVSAMGAADGLVSEFVELLRQQLQLAGAAAAAAGGGALPGLQLEVIRPAFEKYGLMGQPYGRTHAAVAYNDLVVAMISSSAAAAQQAQQQTAAAAAQQAQQTQAAAGAATAAGTAAAQQGQAVPGQGAGGQPHAVHVKHQPIAR
;
A
#
# COMPACT_ATOMS: atom_id res chain seq x y z
N MET A 1 -29.68 0.43 4.22
CA MET A 1 -28.40 -0.05 3.64
C MET A 1 -28.19 -1.45 4.16
N GLY A 2 -27.68 -2.36 3.33
CA GLY A 2 -27.33 -3.71 3.78
C GLY A 2 -26.09 -3.72 4.68
N VAL A 3 -25.88 -4.81 5.40
CA VAL A 3 -24.64 -5.02 6.16
C VAL A 3 -23.49 -5.24 5.18
N LYS A 4 -22.40 -4.49 5.33
CA LYS A 4 -21.18 -4.69 4.52
C LYS A 4 -20.04 -5.33 5.29
N LEU A 5 -19.33 -6.21 4.62
CA LEU A 5 -18.08 -6.81 5.05
C LEU A 5 -16.99 -6.49 4.03
N LEU A 6 -15.89 -5.90 4.50
CA LEU A 6 -14.76 -5.56 3.65
C LEU A 6 -13.67 -6.62 3.77
N LEU A 7 -13.20 -7.09 2.62
CA LEU A 7 -12.13 -8.09 2.52
C LEU A 7 -10.94 -7.46 1.79
N ARG A 8 -9.76 -7.57 2.39
CA ARG A 8 -8.51 -7.22 1.74
C ARG A 8 -7.94 -8.45 1.05
N ALA A 9 -7.62 -8.34 -0.25
CA ALA A 9 -6.89 -9.38 -0.95
C ALA A 9 -5.39 -9.08 -0.84
N HIS A 10 -4.64 -9.95 -0.16
CA HIS A 10 -3.20 -9.82 -0.03
C HIS A 10 -2.48 -11.03 -0.65
N PRO A 11 -1.49 -10.82 -1.52
CA PRO A 11 -0.67 -11.91 -2.04
C PRO A 11 0.29 -12.42 -0.96
N GLN A 12 0.52 -13.73 -0.90
CA GLN A 12 1.49 -14.32 0.04
C GLN A 12 2.95 -13.96 -0.26
N LYS A 13 3.29 -13.67 -1.52
CA LYS A 13 4.62 -13.23 -1.94
C LYS A 13 4.51 -12.19 -3.05
N GLY A 14 5.34 -11.15 -2.99
CA GLY A 14 5.33 -10.08 -4.00
C GLY A 14 4.18 -9.09 -3.85
N GLY A 15 4.09 -8.11 -4.76
CA GLY A 15 3.04 -7.10 -4.77
C GLY A 15 1.76 -7.56 -5.49
N ALA A 16 0.65 -6.87 -5.21
CA ALA A 16 -0.62 -7.12 -5.90
C ALA A 16 -0.54 -6.66 -7.37
N GLY A 17 -0.45 -7.62 -8.30
CA GLY A 17 -0.49 -7.37 -9.75
C GLY A 17 -1.83 -7.70 -10.42
N PRO A 18 -2.00 -7.35 -11.72
CA PRO A 18 -3.24 -7.57 -12.50
C PRO A 18 -3.72 -9.03 -12.52
N ALA A 19 -2.80 -9.99 -12.43
CA ALA A 19 -3.13 -11.40 -12.39
C ALA A 19 -3.98 -11.80 -11.16
N HIS A 20 -3.81 -11.11 -10.02
CA HIS A 20 -4.66 -11.34 -8.84
C HIS A 20 -6.08 -10.82 -9.07
N HIS A 21 -6.23 -9.70 -9.77
CA HIS A 21 -7.55 -9.18 -10.13
C HIS A 21 -8.31 -10.16 -11.04
N GLU A 22 -7.64 -10.67 -12.09
CA GLU A 22 -8.25 -11.65 -12.98
C GLU A 22 -8.55 -12.98 -12.28
N LEU A 23 -7.74 -13.40 -11.32
CA LEU A 23 -8.02 -14.57 -10.49
C LEU A 23 -9.29 -14.38 -9.65
N ILE A 24 -9.44 -13.24 -8.96
CA ILE A 24 -10.65 -12.95 -8.18
C ILE A 24 -11.86 -12.89 -9.11
N LYS A 25 -11.75 -12.21 -10.25
CA LYS A 25 -12.81 -12.12 -11.23
C LYS A 25 -13.25 -13.49 -11.74
N ARG A 26 -12.31 -14.36 -12.09
CA ARG A 26 -12.61 -15.75 -12.49
C ARG A 26 -13.38 -16.49 -11.40
N VAL A 27 -12.96 -16.38 -10.14
CA VAL A 27 -13.67 -17.01 -9.02
C VAL A 27 -15.08 -16.45 -8.86
N LEU A 28 -15.29 -15.15 -9.05
CA LEU A 28 -16.62 -14.56 -9.04
C LEU A 28 -17.50 -15.12 -10.16
N ASP A 29 -16.94 -15.29 -11.36
CA ASP A 29 -17.63 -15.89 -12.51
C ASP A 29 -17.98 -17.37 -12.24
N GLU A 30 -17.05 -18.15 -11.66
CA GLU A 30 -17.27 -19.55 -11.25
C GLU A 30 -18.33 -19.70 -10.15
N LEU A 31 -18.45 -18.70 -9.28
CA LEU A 31 -19.51 -18.61 -8.27
C LEU A 31 -20.85 -18.10 -8.83
N CYS A 32 -20.95 -17.94 -10.15
CA CYS A 32 -22.11 -17.42 -10.88
C CYS A 32 -22.52 -16.02 -10.44
N CYS A 33 -21.57 -15.17 -10.05
CA CYS A 33 -21.84 -13.78 -9.73
C CYS A 33 -22.03 -12.99 -11.04
N SER A 34 -23.19 -12.33 -11.19
CA SER A 34 -23.50 -11.59 -12.41
C SER A 34 -22.93 -10.18 -12.37
N LEU A 35 -22.17 -9.78 -13.38
CA LEU A 35 -21.65 -8.42 -13.50
C LEU A 35 -22.78 -7.42 -13.80
N VAL A 36 -22.90 -6.39 -12.97
CA VAL A 36 -23.83 -5.28 -13.16
C VAL A 36 -23.19 -4.25 -14.08
N ARG A 37 -23.71 -4.12 -15.31
CA ARG A 37 -23.10 -3.28 -16.37
C ARG A 37 -23.26 -1.75 -16.18
N SER A 38 -23.92 -1.30 -15.11
CA SER A 38 -24.50 0.05 -15.06
C SER A 38 -24.28 0.82 -13.76
N ASP A 39 -23.09 0.76 -13.16
CA ASP A 39 -22.60 1.89 -12.36
C ASP A 39 -21.13 1.73 -12.05
N SER A 40 -20.34 2.78 -12.32
CA SER A 40 -18.98 2.83 -11.81
C SER A 40 -19.08 3.20 -10.33
N TRP A 41 -18.73 2.25 -9.47
CA TRP A 41 -18.76 2.44 -8.02
C TRP A 41 -17.40 2.97 -7.55
N SER A 42 -17.41 3.92 -6.60
CA SER A 42 -16.19 4.31 -5.93
C SER A 42 -16.37 4.90 -4.54
N VAL A 43 -15.32 4.77 -3.73
CA VAL A 43 -15.17 5.39 -2.41
C VAL A 43 -13.84 6.11 -2.37
N SER A 44 -13.82 7.31 -1.79
CA SER A 44 -12.60 8.08 -1.59
C SER A 44 -12.34 8.30 -0.10
N CYS A 45 -11.13 8.00 0.33
CA CYS A 45 -10.64 8.21 1.69
C CYS A 45 -9.49 9.21 1.64
N ASN A 46 -9.68 10.40 2.21
CA ASN A 46 -8.70 11.48 2.19
C ASN A 46 -8.08 11.62 3.58
N LEU A 47 -6.76 11.53 3.69
CA LEU A 47 -6.06 11.88 4.93
C LEU A 47 -5.77 13.38 4.91
N MET A 48 -6.29 14.07 5.92
CA MET A 48 -6.12 15.49 6.15
C MET A 48 -5.28 15.68 7.42
N LYS A 49 -4.26 16.52 7.33
CA LYS A 49 -3.43 16.90 8.48
C LYS A 49 -3.55 18.39 8.73
N GLN A 50 -3.66 18.77 10.00
CA GLN A 50 -3.66 20.17 10.39
C GLN A 50 -2.27 20.75 10.16
N GLY A 51 -2.15 21.74 9.28
CA GLY A 51 -0.95 22.55 9.14
C GLY A 51 -0.91 23.57 10.28
N HIS A 52 0.27 23.78 10.86
CA HIS A 52 0.46 24.90 11.78
C HIS A 52 0.72 26.15 10.94
N GLY A 53 -0.24 27.06 10.83
CA GLY A 53 0.05 28.45 10.52
C GLY A 53 0.84 29.07 11.67
N VAL A 54 2.18 28.97 11.66
CA VAL A 54 3.01 29.92 12.42
C VAL A 54 3.25 31.12 11.51
N VAL A 55 2.30 32.04 11.49
CA VAL A 55 2.58 33.44 11.22
C VAL A 55 3.24 34.00 12.48
N GLY A 56 4.54 34.30 12.41
CA GLY A 56 5.20 35.27 13.28
C GLY A 56 5.73 34.77 14.62
N SER A 57 6.89 34.10 14.61
CA SER A 57 7.88 34.33 15.68
C SER A 57 9.27 34.24 15.08
N MET A 58 9.87 35.40 14.81
CA MET A 58 11.32 35.56 14.69
C MET A 58 11.99 34.94 15.92
N GLY A 59 12.94 34.01 15.75
CA GLY A 59 13.84 33.65 16.83
C GLY A 59 14.47 32.25 16.79
N GLY A 60 15.58 32.12 16.06
CA GLY A 60 16.75 31.36 16.53
C GLY A 60 16.82 29.83 16.28
N PRO A 61 18.03 29.28 16.04
CA PRO A 61 18.23 27.86 15.78
C PRO A 61 18.54 27.04 17.05
N ALA A 62 18.22 25.74 16.94
CA ALA A 62 18.69 24.61 17.76
C ALA A 62 18.11 24.45 19.19
N ALA A 63 17.34 23.38 19.39
CA ALA A 63 17.77 22.21 20.16
C ALA A 63 16.63 21.17 20.24
N ALA A 64 17.03 19.90 20.18
CA ALA A 64 16.19 18.74 20.44
C ALA A 64 15.67 18.72 21.89
N GLY A 65 14.44 18.23 22.08
CA GLY A 65 13.88 17.98 23.40
C GLY A 65 12.36 18.01 23.36
N GLY A 66 11.72 16.85 23.56
CA GLY A 66 10.27 16.71 23.56
C GLY A 66 9.57 17.61 24.57
N GLY A 67 8.42 18.15 24.14
CA GLY A 67 7.50 18.88 25.00
C GLY A 67 6.60 19.83 24.22
N SER A 68 5.35 19.41 23.95
CA SER A 68 4.22 20.29 23.65
C SER A 68 4.24 21.10 22.34
N SER A 69 4.21 20.43 21.18
CA SER A 69 3.48 20.97 20.02
C SER A 69 2.06 20.41 20.06
N GLY A 70 1.03 21.26 20.01
CA GLY A 70 -0.37 20.85 20.19
C GLY A 70 -0.74 19.65 19.31
N LEU A 71 -1.44 18.67 19.89
CA LEU A 71 -1.89 17.41 19.25
C LEU A 71 -2.38 17.64 17.81
N LEU A 72 -1.50 17.43 16.83
CA LEU A 72 -1.85 17.43 15.42
C LEU A 72 -2.81 16.27 15.17
N ARG A 73 -4.10 16.56 14.99
CA ARG A 73 -5.12 15.53 14.81
C ARG A 73 -5.21 15.15 13.34
N ASP A 74 -4.66 14.01 13.00
CA ASP A 74 -4.89 13.35 11.71
C ASP A 74 -6.38 13.02 11.58
N MET A 75 -7.02 13.55 10.53
CA MET A 75 -8.43 13.34 10.23
C MET A 75 -8.59 12.65 8.88
N TRP A 76 -9.51 11.71 8.82
CA TRP A 76 -9.89 11.06 7.57
C TRP A 76 -11.25 11.56 7.09
N ALA A 77 -11.35 11.92 5.81
CA ALA A 77 -12.61 12.25 5.17
C ALA A 77 -12.97 11.16 4.16
N VAL A 78 -14.02 10.39 4.45
CA VAL A 78 -14.53 9.31 3.61
C VAL A 78 -15.76 9.79 2.86
N ALA A 79 -15.76 9.70 1.54
CA ALA A 79 -16.89 10.08 0.69
C ALA A 79 -17.25 8.93 -0.26
N PHE A 80 -18.54 8.70 -0.44
CA PHE A 80 -19.08 7.65 -1.30
C PHE A 80 -19.68 8.25 -2.56
N ARG A 81 -19.49 7.59 -3.69
CA ARG A 81 -20.01 8.08 -4.97
C ARG A 81 -21.55 8.07 -5.06
N ASP A 82 -22.21 7.16 -4.35
CA ASP A 82 -23.68 7.09 -4.27
C ASP A 82 -24.30 8.20 -3.42
N SER A 83 -23.49 8.94 -2.65
CA SER A 83 -23.92 10.04 -1.79
C SER A 83 -22.93 11.21 -1.85
N PRO A 84 -22.82 11.89 -3.00
CA PRO A 84 -21.80 12.92 -3.23
C PRO A 84 -21.95 14.16 -2.35
N GLU A 85 -23.15 14.38 -1.79
CA GLU A 85 -23.44 15.49 -0.88
C GLU A 85 -22.94 15.25 0.56
N LEU A 86 -22.55 14.01 0.90
CA LEU A 86 -22.14 13.62 2.24
C LEU A 86 -20.66 13.25 2.31
N VAL A 87 -20.06 13.56 3.46
CA VAL A 87 -18.72 13.13 3.85
C VAL A 87 -18.73 12.68 5.30
N TYR A 88 -17.93 11.66 5.60
CA TYR A 88 -17.78 11.13 6.94
C TYR A 88 -16.39 11.48 7.43
N LEU A 89 -16.31 12.30 8.48
CA LEU A 89 -15.07 12.73 9.10
C LEU A 89 -14.74 11.80 10.26
N LEU A 90 -13.55 11.21 10.25
CA LEU A 90 -13.09 10.27 11.27
C LEU A 90 -11.81 10.78 11.93
N VAL A 91 -11.82 10.81 13.27
CA VAL A 91 -10.62 11.05 14.10
C VAL A 91 -10.31 9.75 14.84
N ARG A 92 -9.49 8.90 14.21
CA ARG A 92 -9.25 7.52 14.66
C ARG A 92 -8.72 7.39 16.10
N PRO A 93 -7.76 8.22 16.56
CA PRO A 93 -7.26 8.11 17.93
C PRO A 93 -8.34 8.38 18.99
N GLU A 94 -9.38 9.13 18.63
CA GLU A 94 -10.49 9.49 19.53
C GLU A 94 -11.75 8.64 19.28
N PHE A 95 -11.72 7.73 18.31
CA PHE A 95 -12.88 6.95 17.87
C PHE A 95 -14.13 7.80 17.59
N LYS A 96 -13.93 8.97 16.97
CA LYS A 96 -15.02 9.85 16.54
C LYS A 96 -15.29 9.69 15.06
N ALA A 97 -16.56 9.55 14.72
CA ALA A 97 -17.06 9.58 13.35
C ALA A 97 -18.21 10.58 13.27
N LEU A 98 -18.19 11.47 12.28
CA LEU A 98 -19.20 12.50 12.08
C LEU A 98 -19.64 12.51 10.62
N GLU A 99 -20.95 12.40 10.39
CA GLU A 99 -21.56 12.64 9.09
C GLU A 99 -21.74 14.15 8.89
N CYS A 100 -21.30 14.64 7.74
CA CYS A 100 -21.30 16.05 7.38
C CYS A 100 -21.73 16.24 5.93
N ASP A 101 -22.19 17.45 5.61
CA ASP A 101 -22.26 17.93 4.23
C ASP A 101 -20.84 18.04 3.63
N ILE A 102 -20.69 17.69 2.36
CA ILE A 102 -19.41 17.70 1.63
C ILE A 102 -18.71 19.07 1.67
N ARG A 103 -19.46 20.17 1.79
CA ARG A 103 -18.94 21.54 1.94
C ARG A 103 -18.10 21.70 3.21
N MET A 104 -18.29 20.86 4.21
CA MET A 104 -17.49 20.84 5.44
C MET A 104 -16.01 20.58 5.15
N VAL A 105 -15.68 19.77 4.14
CA VAL A 105 -14.27 19.54 3.73
C VAL A 105 -13.60 20.87 3.36
N ARG A 106 -14.27 21.69 2.53
CA ARG A 106 -13.75 22.99 2.10
C ARG A 106 -13.62 23.96 3.28
N LEU A 107 -14.51 23.89 4.26
CA LEU A 107 -14.42 24.70 5.47
C LEU A 107 -13.19 24.31 6.29
N ILE A 108 -12.98 23.01 6.50
CA ILE A 108 -11.86 22.48 7.27
C ILE A 108 -10.52 22.82 6.59
N GLU A 109 -10.45 22.73 5.26
CA GLU A 109 -9.27 23.14 4.49
C GLU A 109 -8.98 24.64 4.62
N LYS A 110 -10.00 25.49 4.46
CA LYS A 110 -9.81 26.95 4.40
C LYS A 110 -9.72 27.63 5.77
N LYS A 111 -10.40 27.11 6.79
CA LYS A 111 -10.58 27.78 8.09
C LYS A 111 -9.84 27.10 9.23
N LEU A 112 -9.67 25.78 9.16
CA LEU A 112 -8.97 25.02 10.21
C LEU A 112 -7.54 24.64 9.81
N GLU A 113 -7.06 25.18 8.67
CA GLU A 113 -5.70 24.99 8.15
C GLU A 113 -5.34 23.53 7.90
N TYR A 114 -6.32 22.68 7.62
CA TYR A 114 -6.06 21.30 7.23
C TYR A 114 -5.61 21.23 5.77
N ALA A 115 -4.51 20.51 5.53
CA ALA A 115 -4.04 20.19 4.19
C ALA A 115 -4.28 18.71 3.89
N LYS A 116 -4.82 18.45 2.70
CA LYS A 116 -4.95 17.09 2.16
C LYS A 116 -3.58 16.51 1.86
N GLN A 117 -3.16 15.51 2.61
CA GLN A 117 -1.85 14.86 2.45
C GLN A 117 -1.89 13.72 1.44
N MET A 118 -2.99 12.97 1.43
CA MET A 118 -3.09 11.73 0.68
C MET A 118 -4.54 11.43 0.34
N THR A 119 -4.76 10.84 -0.83
CA THR A 119 -6.04 10.25 -1.23
C THR A 119 -5.85 8.77 -1.42
N VAL A 120 -6.78 7.95 -0.94
CA VAL A 120 -6.94 6.57 -1.39
C VAL A 120 -8.31 6.46 -2.05
N ARG A 121 -8.32 6.09 -3.32
CA ARG A 121 -9.55 5.90 -4.10
C ARG A 121 -9.73 4.41 -4.35
N LEU A 122 -10.89 3.89 -3.95
CA LEU A 122 -11.31 2.52 -4.23
C LEU A 122 -12.30 2.59 -5.38
N GLU A 123 -11.98 1.95 -6.49
CA GLU A 123 -12.85 1.89 -7.67
C GLU A 123 -12.97 0.47 -8.16
N GLY A 124 -14.14 0.09 -8.66
CA GLY A 124 -14.38 -1.30 -8.98
C GLY A 124 -15.63 -1.58 -9.78
N SER A 125 -15.77 -2.87 -10.07
CA SER A 125 -16.92 -3.45 -10.75
C SER A 125 -17.85 -4.09 -9.73
N THR A 126 -19.15 -3.92 -9.93
CA THR A 126 -20.19 -4.49 -9.08
C THR A 126 -20.72 -5.80 -9.68
N TYR A 127 -20.83 -6.81 -8.84
CA TYR A 127 -21.36 -8.14 -9.13
C TYR A 127 -22.51 -8.43 -8.17
N THR A 128 -23.45 -9.28 -8.58
CA THR A 128 -24.59 -9.68 -7.74
C THR A 128 -24.79 -11.19 -7.76
N LYS A 129 -25.19 -11.75 -6.62
CA LYS A 129 -25.61 -13.14 -6.48
C LYS A 129 -26.78 -13.23 -5.50
N GLY A 130 -27.99 -13.31 -6.02
CA GLY A 130 -29.21 -13.19 -5.20
C GLY A 130 -29.21 -11.87 -4.43
N ASP A 131 -29.32 -11.95 -3.11
CA ASP A 131 -29.35 -10.80 -2.20
C ASP A 131 -27.97 -10.20 -1.86
N LEU A 132 -26.89 -10.83 -2.36
CA LEU A 132 -25.52 -10.39 -2.16
C LEU A 132 -25.09 -9.46 -3.30
N THR A 133 -24.53 -8.32 -2.93
CA THR A 133 -23.81 -7.43 -3.84
C THR A 133 -22.33 -7.49 -3.50
N LEU A 134 -21.50 -7.77 -4.50
CA LEU A 134 -20.05 -7.82 -4.40
C LEU A 134 -19.43 -6.71 -5.21
N ARG A 135 -18.40 -6.05 -4.71
CA ARG A 135 -17.64 -5.06 -5.48
C ARG A 135 -16.17 -5.43 -5.42
N LEU A 136 -15.60 -5.77 -6.58
CA LEU A 136 -14.17 -6.02 -6.73
C LEU A 136 -13.49 -4.69 -7.03
N CYS A 137 -12.64 -4.22 -6.12
CA CYS A 137 -12.11 -2.87 -6.16
C CYS A 137 -10.58 -2.86 -6.18
N ALA A 138 -10.02 -1.98 -7.00
CA ALA A 138 -8.62 -1.57 -6.94
C ALA A 138 -8.50 -0.34 -6.04
N ALA A 139 -7.57 -0.40 -5.08
CA ALA A 139 -7.27 0.71 -4.19
C ALA A 139 -6.01 1.44 -4.66
N THR A 140 -6.18 2.68 -5.13
CA THR A 140 -5.07 3.51 -5.61
C THR A 140 -4.82 4.67 -4.66
N GLN A 141 -3.58 4.78 -4.18
CA GLN A 141 -3.10 5.88 -3.38
C GLN A 141 -2.55 6.98 -4.29
N ALA A 142 -2.87 8.23 -3.97
CA ALA A 142 -2.30 9.42 -4.58
C ALA A 142 -1.72 10.34 -3.50
N ILE A 143 -0.43 10.66 -3.62
CA ILE A 143 0.29 11.62 -2.77
C ILE A 143 0.94 12.63 -3.72
N HIS A 144 0.50 13.88 -3.66
CA HIS A 144 0.89 14.92 -4.63
C HIS A 144 0.68 14.46 -6.08
N SER A 145 1.75 14.33 -6.87
CA SER A 145 1.73 13.90 -8.27
C SER A 145 1.99 12.41 -8.49
N THR A 146 2.23 11.62 -7.43
CA THR A 146 2.49 10.18 -7.54
C THR A 146 1.21 9.37 -7.32
N GLN A 147 1.05 8.30 -8.09
CA GLN A 147 0.00 7.31 -7.87
C GLN A 147 0.60 5.91 -7.70
N ALA A 148 0.06 5.16 -6.73
CA ALA A 148 0.50 3.81 -6.42
C ALA A 148 -0.71 2.90 -6.17
N LEU A 149 -0.69 1.70 -6.74
CA LEU A 149 -1.67 0.65 -6.42
C LEU A 149 -1.33 0.08 -5.04
N LEU A 150 -2.26 0.16 -4.09
CA LEU A 150 -2.14 -0.46 -2.78
C LEU A 150 -2.52 -1.94 -2.81
N GLY A 151 -3.44 -2.31 -3.71
CA GLY A 151 -3.90 -3.68 -3.90
C GLY A 151 -5.36 -3.77 -4.30
N TYR A 152 -5.92 -4.98 -4.12
CA TYR A 152 -7.31 -5.27 -4.42
C TYR A 152 -8.08 -5.59 -3.14
N CYS A 153 -9.37 -5.31 -3.16
CA CYS A 153 -10.28 -5.62 -2.06
C CYS A 153 -11.65 -6.00 -2.60
N LEU A 154 -12.46 -6.62 -1.75
CA LEU A 154 -13.85 -6.96 -2.02
C LEU A 154 -14.74 -6.27 -0.97
N ASP A 155 -15.76 -5.55 -1.44
CA ASP A 155 -16.89 -5.12 -0.62
C ASP A 155 -18.04 -6.12 -0.82
N LEU A 156 -18.43 -6.82 0.23
CA LEU A 156 -19.54 -7.76 0.26
C LEU A 156 -20.69 -7.16 1.06
N GLU A 157 -21.79 -6.84 0.38
CA GLU A 157 -22.99 -6.27 0.97
C GLU A 157 -24.14 -7.29 0.94
N TYR A 158 -24.77 -7.52 2.09
CA TYR A 158 -26.00 -8.29 2.20
C TYR A 158 -27.17 -7.34 2.48
N ALA A 159 -27.98 -7.12 1.44
CA ALA A 159 -29.04 -6.11 1.43
C ALA A 159 -30.25 -6.35 2.38
N PRO A 160 -30.73 -7.59 2.61
CA PRO A 160 -32.01 -7.83 3.29
C PRO A 160 -32.09 -7.40 4.75
N VAL A 161 -30.94 -7.29 5.42
CA VAL A 161 -30.89 -6.96 6.86
C VAL A 161 -29.91 -5.82 7.10
N SER A 162 -30.21 -4.99 8.10
CA SER A 162 -29.30 -3.98 8.64
C SER A 162 -28.68 -4.40 9.96
N ALA A 163 -29.20 -5.45 10.62
CA ALA A 163 -28.63 -5.97 11.85
C ALA A 163 -27.38 -6.83 11.54
N MET A 164 -26.21 -6.39 11.98
CA MET A 164 -24.94 -7.10 11.71
C MET A 164 -24.96 -8.56 12.16
N GLY A 165 -25.47 -8.84 13.37
CA GLY A 165 -25.56 -10.20 13.89
C GLY A 165 -26.47 -11.12 13.08
N ALA A 166 -27.49 -10.56 12.40
CA ALA A 166 -28.37 -11.35 11.52
C ALA A 166 -27.71 -11.68 10.17
N ALA A 167 -26.79 -10.83 9.69
CA ALA A 167 -26.05 -11.05 8.45
C ALA A 167 -24.83 -11.98 8.64
N ASP A 168 -24.27 -12.05 9.85
CA ASP A 168 -22.94 -12.61 10.11
C ASP A 168 -22.79 -14.06 9.62
N GLY A 169 -23.77 -14.94 9.86
CA GLY A 169 -23.72 -16.33 9.43
C GLY A 169 -23.62 -16.48 7.91
N LEU A 170 -24.56 -15.88 7.17
CA LEU A 170 -24.62 -15.99 5.70
C LEU A 170 -23.43 -15.32 5.03
N VAL A 171 -23.04 -14.13 5.50
CA VAL A 171 -21.89 -13.40 4.97
C VAL A 171 -20.60 -14.18 5.23
N SER A 172 -20.43 -14.76 6.42
CA SER A 172 -19.25 -15.56 6.76
C SER A 172 -19.17 -16.84 5.92
N GLU A 173 -20.28 -17.56 5.73
CA GLU A 173 -20.33 -18.73 4.86
C GLU A 173 -19.92 -18.40 3.42
N PHE A 174 -20.40 -17.27 2.90
CA PHE A 174 -20.03 -16.84 1.55
C PHE A 174 -18.54 -16.46 1.46
N VAL A 175 -17.97 -15.84 2.49
CA VAL A 175 -16.53 -15.56 2.57
C VAL A 175 -15.70 -16.84 2.61
N GLU A 176 -16.11 -17.85 3.36
CA GLU A 176 -15.42 -19.14 3.39
C GLU A 176 -15.49 -19.82 2.02
N LEU A 177 -16.64 -19.77 1.35
CA LEU A 177 -16.77 -20.26 -0.01
C LEU A 177 -15.83 -19.52 -0.99
N LEU A 178 -15.76 -18.19 -0.91
CA LEU A 178 -14.81 -17.39 -1.70
C LEU A 178 -13.36 -17.81 -1.45
N ARG A 179 -12.97 -18.01 -0.19
CA ARG A 179 -11.62 -18.44 0.19
C ARG A 179 -11.28 -19.82 -0.38
N GLN A 180 -12.21 -20.77 -0.27
CA GLN A 180 -12.03 -22.13 -0.81
C GLN A 180 -11.86 -22.10 -2.33
N GLN A 181 -12.69 -21.35 -3.05
CA GLN A 181 -12.58 -21.25 -4.50
C GLN A 181 -11.30 -20.52 -4.94
N LEU A 182 -10.86 -19.48 -4.23
CA LEU A 182 -9.58 -18.83 -4.51
C LEU A 182 -8.39 -19.76 -4.31
N GLN A 183 -8.42 -20.61 -3.28
CA GLN A 183 -7.39 -21.62 -3.06
C GLN A 183 -7.36 -22.66 -4.18
N LEU A 184 -8.53 -23.14 -4.61
CA LEU A 184 -8.66 -24.11 -5.70
C LEU A 184 -8.19 -23.52 -7.03
N ALA A 185 -8.64 -22.31 -7.37
CA ALA A 185 -8.27 -21.63 -8.60
C ALA A 185 -6.76 -21.28 -8.64
N GLY A 186 -6.19 -20.89 -7.50
CA GLY A 186 -4.74 -20.66 -7.36
C GLY A 186 -3.92 -21.94 -7.58
N ALA A 187 -4.35 -23.06 -7.00
CA ALA A 187 -3.70 -24.36 -7.19
C ALA A 187 -3.79 -24.84 -8.65
N ALA A 188 -4.94 -24.68 -9.30
CA ALA A 188 -5.13 -25.02 -10.71
C ALA A 188 -4.23 -24.17 -11.62
N ALA A 189 -4.11 -22.86 -11.35
CA ALA A 189 -3.22 -21.98 -12.11
C ALA A 189 -1.75 -22.39 -12.00
N ALA A 190 -1.30 -22.81 -10.81
CA ALA A 190 0.06 -23.31 -10.59
C ALA A 190 0.31 -24.66 -11.29
N ALA A 191 -0.68 -25.55 -11.33
CA ALA A 191 -0.58 -26.84 -12.01
C ALA A 191 -0.52 -26.72 -13.54
N ALA A 192 -1.14 -25.67 -14.12
CA ALA A 192 -1.19 -25.43 -15.56
C ALA A 192 0.10 -24.82 -16.15
N GLY A 193 1.21 -24.79 -15.41
CA GLY A 193 2.49 -24.23 -15.87
C GLY A 193 2.50 -22.70 -15.99
N GLY A 194 1.40 -22.03 -15.65
CA GLY A 194 1.40 -20.60 -15.36
C GLY A 194 2.20 -20.40 -14.08
N GLY A 195 3.24 -19.55 -14.11
CA GLY A 195 4.08 -19.30 -12.95
C GLY A 195 3.23 -19.13 -11.69
N ALA A 196 3.49 -19.95 -10.67
CA ALA A 196 2.64 -20.08 -9.49
C ALA A 196 2.31 -18.69 -8.95
N LEU A 197 1.05 -18.25 -9.12
CA LEU A 197 0.55 -17.07 -8.43
C LEU A 197 0.64 -17.39 -6.94
N PRO A 198 1.50 -16.68 -6.18
CA PRO A 198 1.59 -16.93 -4.74
C PRO A 198 0.20 -16.74 -4.14
N GLY A 199 -0.18 -17.67 -3.26
CA GLY A 199 -1.55 -17.81 -2.77
C GLY A 199 -2.16 -16.45 -2.40
N LEU A 200 -3.28 -16.11 -3.02
CA LEU A 200 -4.02 -14.91 -2.69
C LEU A 200 -4.89 -15.20 -1.47
N GLN A 201 -4.70 -14.46 -0.40
CA GLN A 201 -5.47 -14.60 0.83
C GLN A 201 -6.44 -13.45 1.00
N LEU A 202 -7.69 -13.79 1.36
CA LEU A 202 -8.70 -12.81 1.75
C LEU A 202 -8.69 -12.64 3.27
N GLU A 203 -8.35 -11.44 3.71
CA GLU A 203 -8.44 -11.03 5.11
C GLU A 203 -9.71 -10.21 5.32
N VAL A 204 -10.51 -10.60 6.30
CA VAL A 204 -11.69 -9.83 6.71
C VAL A 204 -11.24 -8.67 7.58
N ILE A 205 -11.58 -7.44 7.19
CA ILE A 205 -11.37 -6.26 8.01
C ILE A 205 -12.41 -6.25 9.12
N ARG A 206 -11.96 -6.13 10.37
CA ARG A 206 -12.82 -6.06 11.56
C ARG A 206 -12.74 -4.65 12.17
N PRO A 207 -13.66 -3.75 11.82
CA PRO A 207 -13.62 -2.38 12.30
C PRO A 207 -14.02 -2.32 13.77
N ALA A 208 -13.44 -1.39 14.53
CA ALA A 208 -13.68 -1.24 15.97
C ALA A 208 -15.00 -0.52 16.29
N PHE A 209 -16.12 -1.00 15.74
CA PHE A 209 -17.44 -0.35 15.86
C PHE A 209 -17.87 -0.08 17.31
N GLU A 210 -17.48 -0.93 18.26
CA GLU A 210 -17.75 -0.73 19.69
C GLU A 210 -17.19 0.61 20.19
N LYS A 211 -15.99 0.98 19.75
CA LYS A 211 -15.28 2.19 20.20
C LYS A 211 -15.89 3.45 19.62
N TYR A 212 -16.50 3.35 18.45
CA TYR A 212 -17.26 4.42 17.81
C TYR A 212 -18.72 4.50 18.31
N GLY A 213 -19.15 3.63 19.25
CA GLY A 213 -20.54 3.59 19.72
C GLY A 213 -21.53 3.11 18.65
N LEU A 214 -21.06 2.36 17.65
CA LEU A 214 -21.85 1.88 16.51
C LEU A 214 -22.40 0.45 16.69
N MET A 215 -21.96 -0.25 17.74
CA MET A 215 -22.49 -1.57 18.10
C MET A 215 -23.96 -1.49 18.51
N GLY A 216 -24.76 -2.48 18.09
CA GLY A 216 -26.21 -2.54 18.37
C GLY A 216 -27.08 -1.59 17.55
N GLN A 217 -26.49 -0.66 16.80
CA GLN A 217 -27.23 0.19 15.87
C GLN A 217 -27.43 -0.53 14.52
N PRO A 218 -28.52 -0.23 13.78
CA PRO A 218 -28.67 -0.68 12.40
C PRO A 218 -27.47 -0.23 11.55
N TYR A 219 -26.96 -1.13 10.72
CA TYR A 219 -25.82 -0.84 9.85
C TYR A 219 -26.17 0.30 8.88
N GLY A 220 -25.35 1.35 8.92
CA GLY A 220 -25.51 2.55 8.11
C GLY A 220 -24.22 2.98 7.42
N ARG A 221 -24.27 4.17 6.80
CA ARG A 221 -23.10 4.71 6.09
C ARG A 221 -21.95 5.09 7.01
N THR A 222 -22.22 5.47 8.26
CA THR A 222 -21.17 5.70 9.26
C THR A 222 -20.40 4.41 9.57
N HIS A 223 -21.09 3.26 9.68
CA HIS A 223 -20.42 1.95 9.80
C HIS A 223 -19.56 1.66 8.57
N ALA A 224 -20.11 1.87 7.37
CA ALA A 224 -19.35 1.69 6.14
C ALA A 224 -18.11 2.60 6.13
N ALA A 225 -18.22 3.86 6.52
CA ALA A 225 -17.12 4.82 6.50
C ALA A 225 -15.99 4.40 7.46
N VAL A 226 -16.34 3.94 8.66
CA VAL A 226 -15.37 3.37 9.62
C VAL A 226 -14.70 2.13 9.02
N ALA A 227 -15.47 1.24 8.38
CA ALA A 227 -14.92 0.04 7.75
C ALA A 227 -13.94 0.36 6.61
N TYR A 228 -14.30 1.26 5.68
CA TYR A 228 -13.42 1.68 4.60
C TYR A 228 -12.17 2.39 5.11
N ASN A 229 -12.30 3.17 6.17
CA ASN A 229 -11.16 3.81 6.80
C ASN A 229 -10.17 2.77 7.34
N ASP A 230 -10.63 1.78 8.10
CA ASP A 230 -9.78 0.72 8.65
C ASP A 230 -9.17 -0.16 7.53
N LEU A 231 -9.94 -0.47 6.47
CA LEU A 231 -9.43 -1.15 5.28
C LEU A 231 -8.28 -0.37 4.63
N VAL A 232 -8.47 0.92 4.38
CA VAL A 232 -7.46 1.79 3.75
C VAL A 232 -6.20 1.88 4.61
N VAL A 233 -6.35 2.06 5.92
CA VAL A 233 -5.20 2.07 6.84
C VAL A 233 -4.45 0.75 6.76
N ALA A 234 -5.14 -0.39 6.82
CA ALA A 234 -4.51 -1.70 6.73
C ALA A 234 -3.74 -1.85 5.41
N MET A 235 -4.32 -1.44 4.27
CA MET A 235 -3.67 -1.49 2.96
C MET A 235 -2.41 -0.61 2.89
N ILE A 236 -2.47 0.62 3.43
CA ILE A 236 -1.30 1.51 3.48
C ILE A 236 -0.19 0.90 4.34
N SER A 237 -0.52 0.40 5.53
CA SER A 237 0.45 -0.23 6.43
C SER A 237 1.13 -1.44 5.80
N SER A 238 0.36 -2.27 5.07
CA SER A 238 0.91 -3.42 4.35
C SER A 238 1.80 -3.02 3.18
N SER A 239 1.40 -2.02 2.40
CA SER A 239 2.21 -1.48 1.29
C SER A 239 3.54 -0.90 1.78
N ALA A 240 3.52 -0.13 2.89
CA ALA A 240 4.72 0.42 3.50
C ALA A 240 5.67 -0.68 4.02
N ALA A 241 5.13 -1.72 4.68
CA ALA A 241 5.93 -2.84 5.14
C ALA A 241 6.58 -3.61 3.98
N ALA A 242 5.85 -3.84 2.88
CA ALA A 242 6.38 -4.50 1.69
C ALA A 242 7.51 -3.68 1.04
N ALA A 243 7.36 -2.36 0.97
CA ALA A 243 8.40 -1.47 0.42
C ALA A 243 9.68 -1.50 1.26
N GLN A 244 9.56 -1.49 2.60
CA GLN A 244 10.70 -1.61 3.51
C GLN A 244 11.45 -2.94 3.35
N GLN A 245 10.71 -4.05 3.26
CA GLN A 245 11.29 -5.38 3.03
C GLN A 245 12.03 -5.47 1.69
N ALA A 246 11.46 -4.92 0.62
CA ALA A 246 12.10 -4.90 -0.69
C ALA A 246 13.42 -4.12 -0.65
N GLN A 247 13.44 -2.94 -0.01
CA GLN A 247 14.65 -2.13 0.13
C GLN A 247 15.74 -2.86 0.95
N GLN A 248 15.35 -3.58 2.00
CA GLN A 248 16.28 -4.36 2.82
C GLN A 248 16.88 -5.54 2.03
N GLN A 249 16.09 -6.21 1.19
CA GLN A 249 16.58 -7.29 0.32
C GLN A 249 17.56 -6.79 -0.74
N THR A 250 17.28 -5.64 -1.36
CA THR A 250 18.22 -5.04 -2.33
C THR A 250 19.54 -4.64 -1.66
N ALA A 251 19.49 -4.07 -0.47
CA ALA A 251 20.69 -3.73 0.30
C ALA A 251 21.50 -4.98 0.69
N ALA A 252 20.83 -6.06 1.11
CA ALA A 252 21.49 -7.32 1.44
C ALA A 252 22.14 -8.00 0.23
N ALA A 253 21.46 -8.01 -0.92
CA ALA A 253 22.00 -8.57 -2.17
C ALA A 253 23.23 -7.78 -2.65
N ALA A 254 23.19 -6.44 -2.58
CA ALA A 254 24.33 -5.60 -2.93
C ALA A 254 25.54 -5.83 -2.00
N ALA A 255 25.29 -6.02 -0.69
CA ALA A 255 26.35 -6.34 0.27
C ALA A 255 26.99 -7.72 0.00
N GLN A 256 26.18 -8.73 -0.33
CA GLN A 256 26.70 -10.07 -0.70
C GLN A 256 27.54 -10.01 -1.99
N GLN A 257 27.11 -9.24 -2.98
CA GLN A 257 27.85 -9.08 -4.23
C GLN A 257 29.19 -8.34 -4.00
N ALA A 258 29.20 -7.32 -3.15
CA ALA A 258 30.44 -6.61 -2.76
C ALA A 258 31.43 -7.56 -2.04
N GLN A 259 30.94 -8.41 -1.15
CA GLN A 259 31.76 -9.38 -0.41
C GLN A 259 32.35 -10.47 -1.32
N GLN A 260 31.58 -10.95 -2.31
CA GLN A 260 32.09 -11.90 -3.32
C GLN A 260 33.17 -11.25 -4.21
N THR A 261 33.02 -9.98 -4.57
CA THR A 261 34.01 -9.26 -5.40
C THR A 261 35.33 -9.05 -4.64
N GLN A 262 35.27 -8.76 -3.34
CA GLN A 262 36.46 -8.65 -2.49
C GLN A 262 37.15 -10.00 -2.26
N ALA A 263 36.40 -11.09 -2.09
CA ALA A 263 36.95 -12.43 -1.96
C ALA A 263 37.68 -12.88 -3.25
N ALA A 264 37.13 -12.57 -4.43
CA ALA A 264 37.77 -12.85 -5.71
C ALA A 264 39.08 -12.05 -5.92
N ALA A 265 39.12 -10.78 -5.50
CA ALA A 265 40.33 -9.95 -5.54
C ALA A 265 41.41 -10.44 -4.56
N GLY A 266 41.02 -10.88 -3.37
CA GLY A 266 41.93 -11.49 -2.39
C GLY A 266 42.57 -12.79 -2.89
N ALA A 267 41.80 -13.65 -3.55
CA ALA A 267 42.30 -14.90 -4.14
C ALA A 267 43.29 -14.67 -5.30
N ALA A 268 43.05 -13.65 -6.15
CA ALA A 268 43.97 -13.29 -7.23
C ALA A 268 45.32 -12.75 -6.71
N THR A 269 45.29 -12.04 -5.58
CA THR A 269 46.51 -11.49 -4.96
C THR A 269 47.36 -12.60 -4.32
N ALA A 270 46.73 -13.60 -3.68
CA ALA A 270 47.42 -14.75 -3.11
C ALA A 270 48.11 -15.64 -4.18
N ALA A 271 47.47 -15.81 -5.36
CA ALA A 271 48.06 -16.55 -6.48
C ALA A 271 49.27 -15.83 -7.11
N GLY A 272 49.28 -14.49 -7.13
CA GLY A 272 50.41 -13.70 -7.63
C GLY A 272 51.67 -13.79 -6.77
N THR A 273 51.53 -13.91 -5.44
CA THR A 273 52.66 -14.05 -4.51
C THR A 273 53.31 -15.44 -4.50
N ALA A 274 52.57 -16.50 -4.85
CA ALA A 274 53.13 -17.86 -4.93
C ALA A 274 54.06 -18.04 -6.15
N ALA A 275 53.88 -17.26 -7.22
CA ALA A 275 54.73 -17.29 -8.40
C ALA A 275 56.05 -16.49 -8.24
N ALA A 276 56.17 -15.64 -7.21
CA ALA A 276 57.32 -14.76 -7.02
C ALA A 276 58.44 -15.31 -6.12
N GLN A 277 58.32 -16.56 -5.61
CA GLN A 277 59.33 -17.21 -4.76
C GLN A 277 60.22 -18.26 -5.47
N GLN A 278 60.18 -18.35 -6.80
CA GLN A 278 61.18 -19.10 -7.58
C GLN A 278 61.80 -18.20 -8.65
N GLY A 279 62.98 -17.65 -8.36
CA GLY A 279 63.75 -16.88 -9.34
C GLY A 279 64.68 -15.83 -8.75
N GLN A 280 65.46 -16.20 -7.73
CA GLN A 280 66.52 -15.34 -7.20
C GLN A 280 67.79 -15.55 -8.06
N ALA A 281 68.02 -14.65 -9.03
CA ALA A 281 69.31 -14.51 -9.70
C ALA A 281 69.58 -13.03 -10.04
N VAL A 282 70.61 -12.51 -9.38
CA VAL A 282 71.40 -11.26 -9.59
C VAL A 282 72.08 -11.30 -11.00
N PRO A 283 72.57 -10.21 -11.67
CA PRO A 283 72.96 -8.86 -11.20
C PRO A 283 72.51 -7.67 -12.09
N GLY A 284 72.86 -6.44 -11.67
CA GLY A 284 73.40 -5.45 -12.62
C GLY A 284 72.95 -4.00 -12.44
N GLN A 285 73.85 -3.19 -11.89
CA GLN A 285 73.80 -1.72 -11.82
C GLN A 285 73.51 -1.02 -13.15
N GLY A 286 72.75 0.07 -13.10
CA GLY A 286 72.67 1.07 -14.17
C GLY A 286 71.88 2.30 -13.75
N ALA A 287 72.59 3.41 -13.55
CA ALA A 287 72.07 4.68 -13.09
C ALA A 287 71.50 5.55 -14.21
N GLY A 288 70.59 6.47 -13.85
CA GLY A 288 70.38 7.74 -14.57
C GLY A 288 69.00 7.92 -15.21
N GLY A 289 68.34 9.05 -14.91
CA GLY A 289 67.22 9.55 -15.72
C GLY A 289 66.13 10.28 -14.92
N GLN A 290 66.27 11.61 -14.81
CA GLN A 290 65.30 12.56 -14.28
C GLN A 290 63.99 12.66 -15.10
N PRO A 291 62.93 13.30 -14.58
CA PRO A 291 61.56 13.22 -15.09
C PRO A 291 61.27 14.27 -16.18
N HIS A 292 60.45 13.91 -17.16
CA HIS A 292 59.80 14.86 -18.06
C HIS A 292 58.28 14.74 -18.00
N ALA A 293 57.65 15.85 -17.61
CA ALA A 293 56.25 16.12 -17.81
C ALA A 293 55.91 16.19 -19.30
N VAL A 294 54.76 15.64 -19.70
CA VAL A 294 54.15 15.95 -21.00
C VAL A 294 52.70 16.36 -20.81
N HIS A 295 52.42 17.47 -21.46
CA HIS A 295 51.27 18.34 -21.41
C HIS A 295 50.19 17.86 -22.40
N VAL A 296 48.94 17.94 -21.96
CA VAL A 296 47.69 18.29 -22.67
C VAL A 296 47.59 18.04 -24.18
N LYS A 297 46.52 17.35 -24.59
CA LYS A 297 45.78 17.76 -25.81
C LYS A 297 44.26 17.57 -25.63
N HIS A 298 43.57 18.70 -25.46
CA HIS A 298 42.14 18.85 -25.74
C HIS A 298 41.90 18.63 -27.24
N GLN A 299 40.78 17.98 -27.58
CA GLN A 299 40.23 17.97 -28.93
C GLN A 299 38.78 18.50 -28.88
N PRO A 300 38.41 19.44 -29.76
CA PRO A 300 37.11 20.10 -29.71
C PRO A 300 36.00 19.35 -30.46
N ILE A 301 34.79 19.61 -30.00
CA ILE A 301 33.50 19.28 -30.60
C ILE A 301 33.30 20.04 -31.92
N ALA A 302 32.79 19.35 -32.94
CA ALA A 302 32.26 19.96 -34.14
C ALA A 302 30.81 19.49 -34.36
N ARG A 303 29.91 20.48 -34.29
CA ARG A 303 28.55 20.64 -34.85
C ARG A 303 27.52 19.52 -34.68
#